data_AF-A0A8I0H0Z4-F1
#
_entry.id   AF-A0A8I0H0Z4-F1
#
_cell.length_a   1.000
_cell.length_b   1.000
_cell.length_c   1.000
_cell.angle_alpha   90.00
_cell.angle_beta   90.00
_cell.angle_gamma   90.00
#
_symmetry.space_group_name_H-M   'P 1'
#
loop_
_entity.id
_entity.type
_entity.pdbx_description
1 polymer ?
#
loop_
_entity_poly.entity_id
_entity_poly.type
_entity_poly.pdbx_seq_one_letter_code
_entity_poly.pdbx_strand_id
1 'polypeptide(L)' 'MAEDHYSLSAKVFHSIREDILNGKYQANEELKEKNIGDDLGVSRTPVREALRQLE' A
#
# COMPACT_ATOMS: atom_id res chain seq x y z
N MET A 1 0.31 23.98 1.08
CA MET A 1 0.61 22.55 1.22
C MET A 1 -0.61 21.82 0.70
N ALA A 2 -0.51 21.12 -0.43
CA ALA A 2 -1.66 20.46 -1.03
C ALA A 2 -2.03 19.26 -0.15
N GLU A 3 -3.06 19.42 0.68
CA GLU A 3 -3.79 18.26 1.22
C GLU A 3 -4.58 17.66 0.05
N ASP A 4 -3.87 16.94 -0.81
CA ASP A 4 -4.50 16.11 -1.82
C ASP A 4 -5.46 15.16 -1.10
N HIS A 5 -6.74 15.30 -1.40
CA HIS A 5 -7.80 14.37 -0.99
C HIS A 5 -7.60 13.01 -1.68
N TYR A 6 -6.49 12.35 -1.39
CA TYR A 6 -6.22 11.01 -1.88
C TYR A 6 -7.25 10.05 -1.28
N SER A 7 -7.84 9.22 -2.14
CA SER A 7 -8.64 8.08 -1.72
C SER A 7 -7.84 7.22 -0.75
N LEU A 8 -8.54 6.44 0.08
CA LEU A 8 -7.87 5.53 1.01
C LEU A 8 -6.91 4.58 0.28
N SER A 9 -7.29 4.12 -0.91
CA SER A 9 -6.43 3.31 -1.78
C SER A 9 -5.19 4.06 -2.29
N ALA A 10 -5.30 5.35 -2.64
CA ALA A 10 -4.14 6.15 -3.07
C ALA A 10 -3.14 6.41 -1.94
N LYS A 11 -3.62 6.59 -0.70
CA LYS A 11 -2.75 6.69 0.49
C LYS A 11 -2.03 5.38 0.77
N VAL A 12 -2.75 4.26 0.69
CA VAL A 12 -2.19 2.92 0.86
C VAL A 12 -1.14 2.63 -0.22
N PHE A 13 -1.41 2.99 -1.47
CA PHE A 13 -0.45 2.86 -2.58
C PHE A 13 0.85 3.62 -2.30
N HIS A 14 0.77 4.89 -1.88
CA HIS A 14 1.97 5.68 -1.57
C HIS A 14 2.78 5.01 -0.45
N SER A 15 2.11 4.57 0.62
CA SER A 15 2.78 3.89 1.73
C SER A 15 3.49 2.61 1.29
N ILE A 16 2.83 1.76 0.49
CA ILE A 16 3.43 0.51 -0.01
C ILE A 16 4.61 0.82 -0.92
N ARG A 17 4.47 1.81 -1.82
CA ARG A 17 5.55 2.23 -2.72
C ARG A 17 6.76 2.73 -1.95
N GLU A 18 6.57 3.59 -0.94
CA GLU A 18 7.66 4.07 -0.09
C GLU A 18 8.32 2.94 0.68
N ASP A 19 7.54 2.01 1.23
CA ASP A 19 8.03 0.83 1.92
C ASP A 19 8.90 -0.05 1.00
N ILE A 20 8.50 -0.25 -0.27
CA ILE A 20 9.32 -0.96 -1.28
C ILE A 20 10.62 -0.22 -1.54
N LEU A 21 10.56 1.11 -1.76
CA LEU A 21 11.75 1.93 -2.03
C LEU A 21 12.72 2.00 -0.84
N ASN A 22 12.19 1.95 0.38
CA ASN A 22 12.97 1.89 1.62
C ASN A 22 13.52 0.48 1.91
N GLY A 23 13.17 -0.52 1.11
CA GLY A 23 13.63 -1.90 1.26
C GLY A 23 12.94 -2.66 2.40
N LYS A 24 11.77 -2.20 2.86
CA LYS A 24 10.96 -2.92 3.86
C LYS A 24 10.43 -4.25 3.30
N TYR A 25 10.02 -4.25 2.03
CA TYR A 25 9.63 -5.47 1.32
C TYR A 25 10.77 -5.93 0.41
N GLN A 26 11.12 -7.21 0.51
CA GLN A 26 12.20 -7.77 -0.30
C GLN A 26 11.73 -8.07 -1.73
N ALA A 27 12.67 -8.04 -2.68
CA ALA A 27 12.38 -8.47 -4.04
C ALA A 27 11.94 -9.95 -4.06
N ASN A 28 10.84 -10.24 -4.76
CA ASN A 28 10.14 -11.53 -4.77
C ASN A 28 9.45 -11.92 -3.46
N GLU A 29 9.34 -11.01 -2.50
CA GLU A 29 8.48 -11.22 -1.34
C GLU A 29 7.00 -11.11 -1.73
N GLU A 30 6.18 -12.05 -1.25
CA GLU A 30 4.74 -12.03 -1.49
C GLU A 30 4.08 -10.95 -0.61
N LEU A 31 3.57 -9.89 -1.24
CA LEU A 31 2.79 -8.84 -0.59
C LEU A 31 1.37 -9.34 -0.25
N LYS A 32 1.20 -9.84 0.98
CA LYS A 32 -0.09 -10.33 1.47
C LYS A 32 -1.03 -9.18 1.83
N GLU A 33 -2.14 -9.06 1.10
CA GLU A 33 -3.19 -8.05 1.35
C GLU A 33 -3.62 -7.95 2.81
N LYS A 34 -3.75 -9.10 3.48
CA LYS A 34 -4.16 -9.16 4.89
C LYS A 34 -3.12 -8.50 5.79
N ASN A 35 -1.85 -8.85 5.64
CA ASN A 35 -0.78 -8.31 6.48
C ASN A 35 -0.65 -6.80 6.30
N ILE A 36 -0.68 -6.34 5.05
CA ILE A 36 -0.60 -4.91 4.73
C ILE A 36 -1.82 -4.15 5.28
N GLY A 37 -3.02 -4.75 5.22
CA GLY A 37 -4.23 -4.18 5.81
C GLY A 37 -4.15 -4.07 7.32
N ASP A 38 -3.66 -5.12 7.98
CA ASP A 38 -3.47 -5.15 9.43
C ASP A 38 -2.41 -4.12 9.86
N ASP A 39 -1.29 -3.99 9.13
CA ASP A 39 -0.20 -3.03 9.40
C ASP A 39 -0.62 -1.56 9.20
N LEU A 40 -1.39 -1.29 8.15
CA LEU A 40 -1.86 0.06 7.81
C LEU A 40 -3.19 0.43 8.49
N GLY A 41 -3.82 -0.51 9.23
CA GLY A 41 -5.10 -0.30 9.89
C GLY A 41 -6.28 -0.10 8.93
N VAL A 42 -6.22 -0.72 7.74
CA VAL A 42 -7.22 -0.58 6.68
C VAL A 42 -7.79 -1.93 6.26
N SER A 43 -8.97 -1.93 5.65
CA SER A 43 -9.57 -3.15 5.13
C SER A 43 -8.84 -3.67 3.88
N ARG A 44 -9.09 -4.92 3.50
CA ARG A 44 -8.46 -5.55 2.32
C ARG A 44 -8.80 -4.87 0.99
N THR A 45 -9.97 -4.24 0.87
CA THR A 45 -10.42 -3.59 -0.36
C THR A 45 -9.48 -2.47 -0.86
N PRO A 46 -9.13 -1.44 -0.05
CA PRO A 46 -8.18 -0.41 -0.47
C PRO A 46 -6.77 -0.94 -0.70
N VAL A 47 -6.35 -1.98 0.03
CA VAL A 47 -5.04 -2.63 -0.19
C VAL A 47 -4.97 -3.31 -1.54
N ARG A 48 -6.00 -4.08 -1.91
CA ARG A 48 -6.07 -4.73 -3.22
C ARG A 48 -6.06 -3.73 -4.37
N GLU A 49 -6.78 -2.62 -4.23
CA GLU A 49 -6.76 -1.54 -5.24
C GLU A 49 -5.40 -0.86 -5.36
N ALA A 50 -4.70 -0.69 -4.24
CA ALA A 50 -3.34 -0.16 -4.23
C ALA A 50 -2.35 -1.12 -4.90
N LEU A 51 -2.42 -2.42 -4.57
CA LEU A 51 -1.55 -3.43 -5.18
C LEU A 51 -1.79 -3.55 -6.69
N ARG A 52 -3.03 -3.45 -7.16
CA ARG A 52 -3.35 -3.40 -8.60
C ARG A 52 -2.75 -2.21 -9.35
N GLN A 53 -2.42 -1.12 -8.66
CA GLN A 53 -1.74 0.03 -9.27
C GLN A 53 -0.22 -0.15 -9.33
N LEU A 54 0.34 -1.14 -8.62
CA LEU A 54 1.75 -1.50 -8.65
C LEU A 54 2.07 -2.58 -9.70
N GLU A 55 1.04 -3.28 -10.21
CA GLU A 55 1.10 -4.20 -11.36
C GLU A 55 1.20 -3.42 -12.67
#